data_AF-A0A8I1G280-F1
#
_entry.id   AF-A0A8I1G280-F1
#
_cell.length_a   1.000
_cell.length_b   1.000
_cell.length_c   1.000
_cell.angle_alpha   90.00
_cell.angle_beta   90.00
_cell.angle_gamma   90.00
#
_symmetry.space_group_name_H-M   'P 1'
#
loop_
_entity.id
_entity.type
_entity.pdbx_description
1 polymer ?
#
loop_
_entity_poly.entity_id
_entity_poly.type
_entity_poly.pdbx_seq_one_letter_code
_entity_poly.pdbx_strand_id
1 'polypeptide(L)'
;MNRLTEIGFIKVGFWQIIDGSLKYHLDDRFTDVKNNLYAFVCDGEVKYVGKTTRLLRNRMYHYSRPGPSQSTNIKNNANIIEMLSNNVAVDILVLPDSGNDSNL
;
A
#
# COMPACT_ATOMS: atom_id res chain seq x y z
N MET A 1 16.66 -5.48 11.81
CA MET A 1 15.43 -6.31 11.86
C MET A 1 14.25 -5.37 11.64
N ASN A 2 13.36 -5.64 10.68
CA ASN A 2 12.32 -4.69 10.28
C ASN A 2 11.09 -4.87 11.19
N ARG A 3 10.82 -3.88 12.06
CA ARG A 3 9.76 -3.91 13.08
C ARG A 3 8.37 -4.23 12.50
N LEU A 4 8.12 -3.90 11.23
CA LEU A 4 6.86 -4.26 10.55
C LEU A 4 6.70 -5.76 10.34
N THR A 5 7.77 -6.44 9.90
CA THR A 5 7.72 -7.89 9.68
C THR A 5 7.54 -8.65 10.99
N GLU A 6 8.08 -8.13 12.09
CA GLU A 6 7.88 -8.69 13.44
C GLU A 6 6.43 -8.55 13.92
N ILE A 7 5.73 -7.49 13.49
CA ILE A 7 4.31 -7.25 13.80
C ILE A 7 3.39 -8.07 12.87
N GLY A 8 3.94 -8.78 11.88
CA GLY A 8 3.18 -9.63 10.96
C GLY A 8 2.81 -8.96 9.63
N PHE A 9 3.36 -7.78 9.33
CA PHE A 9 3.22 -7.23 7.98
C PHE A 9 4.00 -8.08 6.97
N ILE A 10 3.34 -8.41 5.87
CA ILE A 10 3.94 -9.11 4.73
C ILE A 10 4.03 -8.15 3.54
N LYS A 11 5.15 -8.20 2.80
CA LYS A 11 5.27 -7.49 1.52
C LYS A 11 4.41 -8.20 0.49
N VAL A 12 3.47 -7.47 -0.10
CA VAL A 12 2.51 -8.00 -1.07
C VAL A 12 2.61 -7.34 -2.43
N GLY A 13 3.49 -6.34 -2.59
CA GLY A 13 3.59 -5.60 -3.83
C GLY A 13 4.53 -4.41 -3.75
N PHE A 14 4.53 -3.61 -4.82
CA PHE A 14 5.31 -2.39 -4.95
C PHE A 14 4.65 -1.41 -5.93
N TRP A 15 5.11 -0.17 -5.89
CA TRP A 15 4.76 0.87 -6.85
C TRP A 15 5.86 1.07 -7.89
N GLN A 16 5.47 1.46 -9.11
CA GLN A 16 6.39 1.76 -10.19
C GLN A 16 5.81 2.87 -11.09
N ILE A 17 6.69 3.67 -11.69
CA ILE A 17 6.30 4.57 -12.79
C ILE A 17 6.54 3.83 -14.11
N ILE A 18 5.48 3.67 -14.91
CA ILE A 18 5.53 3.05 -16.24
C ILE A 18 4.88 4.03 -17.21
N ASP A 19 5.62 4.43 -18.24
CA ASP A 19 5.18 5.40 -19.26
C ASP A 19 4.60 6.69 -18.65
N GLY A 20 5.28 7.23 -17.64
CA GLY A 20 4.87 8.45 -16.92
C GLY A 20 3.65 8.29 -16.01
N SER A 21 3.10 7.08 -15.87
CA SER A 21 1.95 6.79 -15.02
C SER A 21 2.34 5.99 -13.79
N LEU A 22 1.78 6.34 -12.63
CA LEU A 22 1.93 5.56 -11.41
C LEU A 22 1.13 4.25 -11.51
N LYS A 23 1.79 3.11 -11.31
CA LYS A 23 1.22 1.75 -11.33
C LYS A 23 1.59 1.02 -10.05
N TYR A 24 0.72 0.11 -9.64
CA TYR A 24 0.99 -0.82 -8.55
C TYR A 24 1.05 -2.25 -9.09
N HIS A 25 1.87 -3.06 -8.47
CA HIS A 25 2.01 -4.49 -8.73
C HIS A 25 1.77 -5.22 -7.41
N LEU A 26 0.83 -6.17 -7.40
CA LEU A 26 0.63 -7.07 -6.27
C LEU A 26 1.15 -8.45 -6.67
N ASP A 27 1.74 -9.17 -5.72
CA ASP A 27 2.20 -10.55 -5.90
C ASP A 27 1.00 -11.46 -6.17
N ASP A 28 1.09 -12.35 -7.16
CA ASP A 28 0.01 -13.26 -7.52
C ASP A 28 -0.36 -14.24 -6.37
N ARG A 29 0.57 -14.47 -5.44
CA ARG A 29 0.34 -15.29 -4.24
C ARG A 29 -0.46 -14.55 -3.17
N PHE A 30 -0.59 -13.22 -3.27
CA PHE A 30 -1.39 -12.45 -2.34
C PHE A 30 -2.88 -12.63 -2.63
N THR A 31 -3.58 -13.26 -1.69
CA THR A 31 -5.04 -13.33 -1.74
C THR A 31 -5.62 -11.99 -1.29
N ASP A 32 -6.13 -11.22 -2.25
CA ASP A 32 -6.68 -9.89 -1.99
C ASP A 32 -8.05 -10.00 -1.28
N VAL A 33 -8.04 -9.84 0.04
CA VAL A 33 -9.22 -9.86 0.91
C VAL A 33 -9.65 -8.44 1.30
N LYS A 34 -10.80 -8.30 1.97
CA LYS A 34 -11.25 -7.00 2.52
C LYS A 34 -10.62 -6.74 3.90
N ASN A 35 -10.84 -5.55 4.44
CA ASN A 35 -10.48 -5.17 5.82
C ASN A 35 -8.97 -5.16 6.12
N ASN A 36 -8.13 -4.86 5.13
CA ASN A 36 -6.68 -4.82 5.34
C ASN A 36 -6.23 -3.53 6.05
N LEU A 37 -5.28 -3.69 6.98
CA LEU A 37 -4.32 -2.65 7.34
C LEU A 37 -3.12 -2.78 6.38
N TYR A 38 -2.67 -1.66 5.81
CA TYR A 38 -1.57 -1.65 4.85
C TYR A 38 -0.62 -0.48 5.10
N ALA A 39 0.59 -0.59 4.58
CA ALA A 39 1.62 0.44 4.70
C ALA A 39 2.37 0.64 3.37
N PHE A 40 2.83 1.86 3.16
CA PHE A 40 3.85 2.18 2.16
C PHE A 40 5.20 2.33 2.85
N VAL A 41 6.18 1.58 2.38
CA VAL A 41 7.50 1.47 3.00
C VAL A 41 8.56 1.87 1.97
N CYS A 42 9.47 2.74 2.37
CA CYS A 42 10.58 3.24 1.55
C CYS A 42 11.88 2.96 2.31
N ASP A 43 12.80 2.20 1.73
CA ASP A 43 14.08 1.80 2.36
C ASP A 43 13.93 1.27 3.79
N GLY A 44 12.86 0.49 4.03
CA GLY A 44 12.55 -0.08 5.34
C GLY A 44 11.83 0.87 6.31
N GLU A 45 11.63 2.14 5.96
CA GLU A 45 10.89 3.11 6.77
C GLU A 45 9.42 3.20 6.35
N VAL A 46 8.50 3.15 7.34
CA VAL A 46 7.08 3.40 7.09
C VAL A 46 6.88 4.87 6.75
N LYS A 47 6.35 5.15 5.56
CA LYS A 47 5.97 6.51 5.14
C LYS A 47 4.48 6.77 5.25
N TYR A 48 3.66 5.73 5.20
CA TYR A 48 2.22 5.83 5.32
C TYR A 48 1.62 4.53 5.86
N VAL A 49 0.60 4.65 6.70
CA VAL A 49 -0.26 3.53 7.14
C VAL A 49 -1.70 3.90 6.82
N GLY A 50 -2.43 2.97 6.21
CA GLY A 50 -3.82 3.12 5.89
C GLY A 50 -4.62 1.85 6.19
N LYS A 51 -5.93 2.00 6.29
CA LYS A 51 -6.87 0.88 6.40
C LYS A 51 -7.90 0.96 5.27
N THR A 52 -8.40 -0.18 4.84
CA THR A 52 -9.46 -0.24 3.82
C THR A 52 -10.47 -1.32 4.16
N THR A 53 -11.77 -0.99 4.09
CA THR A 53 -12.87 -1.97 4.17
C THR A 53 -13.16 -2.63 2.81
N ARG A 54 -12.53 -2.15 1.75
CA ARG A 54 -12.57 -2.72 0.39
C ARG A 54 -11.32 -3.56 0.13
N LEU A 55 -11.31 -4.28 -0.99
CA LEU A 55 -10.11 -4.95 -1.51
C LEU A 55 -8.93 -3.97 -1.61
N LEU A 56 -7.72 -4.47 -1.32
CA LEU A 56 -6.50 -3.68 -1.37
C LEU A 56 -6.29 -3.10 -2.77
N ARG A 57 -6.52 -3.88 -3.84
CA ARG A 57 -6.36 -3.42 -5.23
C ARG A 57 -7.20 -2.20 -5.56
N ASN A 58 -8.42 -2.12 -5.00
CA ASN A 58 -9.30 -0.96 -5.20
C ASN A 58 -8.70 0.28 -4.54
N ARG A 59 -8.10 0.10 -3.35
CA ARG A 59 -7.44 1.19 -2.64
C ARG A 59 -6.19 1.68 -3.39
N MET A 60 -5.37 0.76 -3.91
CA MET A 60 -4.20 1.09 -4.73
C MET A 60 -4.60 1.77 -6.05
N TYR A 61 -5.66 1.30 -6.70
CA TYR A 61 -6.20 1.97 -7.90
C TYR A 61 -6.52 3.44 -7.63
N HIS A 62 -7.19 3.76 -6.52
CA HIS A 62 -7.52 5.14 -6.19
C HIS A 62 -6.30 6.02 -5.85
N TYR A 63 -5.23 5.45 -5.29
CA TYR A 63 -3.96 6.17 -5.14
C TYR A 63 -3.27 6.41 -6.48
N SER A 64 -3.34 5.47 -7.43
CA SER A 64 -2.78 5.65 -8.77
C SER A 64 -3.50 6.72 -9.58
N ARG A 65 -4.78 6.95 -9.30
CA ARG A 65 -5.69 7.84 -10.05
C ARG A 65 -6.59 8.63 -9.09
N PRO A 66 -6.02 9.61 -8.36
CA PRO A 66 -6.80 10.38 -7.42
C PRO A 66 -7.82 11.29 -8.15
N GLY A 67 -9.04 11.35 -7.63
CA GLY A 67 -10.00 12.39 -8.00
C GLY A 67 -9.67 13.74 -7.34
N PRO A 68 -10.16 14.86 -7.88
CA PRO A 68 -9.76 16.21 -7.45
C PRO A 68 -10.10 16.55 -5.99
N SER A 69 -11.12 15.90 -5.41
CA SER A 69 -11.51 16.08 -4.00
C SER A 69 -10.84 15.08 -3.04
N GLN A 70 -10.06 14.14 -3.56
CA GLN A 70 -9.50 13.05 -2.75
C GLN A 70 -8.12 13.42 -2.19
N SER A 71 -8.07 14.41 -1.29
CA SER A 71 -6.83 14.99 -0.76
C SER A 71 -5.81 13.96 -0.27
N THR A 72 -6.26 12.91 0.44
CA THR A 72 -5.38 11.81 0.90
C THR A 72 -4.79 11.03 -0.28
N ASN A 73 -5.57 10.80 -1.34
CA ASN A 73 -5.09 10.07 -2.51
C ASN A 73 -4.13 10.93 -3.32
N ILE A 74 -4.43 12.22 -3.48
CA ILE A 74 -3.56 13.20 -4.15
C ILE A 74 -2.20 13.26 -3.44
N LYS A 75 -2.19 13.42 -2.12
CA LYS A 75 -0.96 13.50 -1.34
C LYS A 75 -0.14 12.20 -1.44
N ASN A 76 -0.78 11.05 -1.27
CA ASN A 76 -0.07 9.77 -1.40
C ASN A 76 0.45 9.54 -2.82
N ASN A 77 -0.31 9.89 -3.85
CA ASN A 77 0.14 9.82 -5.25
C ASN A 77 1.41 10.65 -5.46
N ALA A 78 1.40 11.91 -5.03
CA ALA A 78 2.55 12.81 -5.14
C ALA A 78 3.76 12.27 -4.37
N ASN A 79 3.58 11.84 -3.13
CA ASN A 79 4.65 11.29 -2.30
C ASN A 79 5.27 10.02 -2.92
N ILE A 80 4.45 9.12 -3.47
CA ILE A 80 4.95 7.90 -4.13
C ILE A 80 5.77 8.26 -5.37
N ILE A 81 5.26 9.18 -6.20
CA ILE A 81 5.98 9.65 -7.39
C ILE A 81 7.32 10.29 -7.00
N GLU A 82 7.34 11.11 -5.95
CA GLU A 82 8.56 11.75 -5.45
C GLU A 82 9.61 10.73 -5.02
N MET A 83 9.22 9.71 -4.24
CA MET A 83 10.15 8.66 -3.82
C MET A 83 10.69 7.89 -5.02
N LEU A 84 9.82 7.46 -5.95
CA LEU A 84 10.24 6.73 -7.14
C LEU A 84 11.15 7.56 -8.06
N SER A 85 10.88 8.86 -8.20
CA SER A 85 11.70 9.78 -8.99
C SER A 85 13.11 9.98 -8.40
N ASN A 86 13.25 9.80 -7.08
CA ASN A 86 14.52 9.80 -6.38
C ASN A 86 15.19 8.41 -6.32
N ASN A 87 14.74 7.44 -7.14
CA ASN A 87 15.19 6.05 -7.14
C ASN A 87 15.01 5.31 -5.80
N VAL A 88 14.06 5.74 -4.98
CA VAL A 88 13.68 5.07 -3.74
C VAL A 88 12.50 4.14 -4.02
N ALA A 89 12.67 2.85 -3.74
CA ALA A 89 11.61 1.87 -3.92
C ALA A 89 10.47 2.09 -2.93
N VAL A 90 9.22 1.91 -3.38
CA VAL A 90 8.03 2.03 -2.53
C VAL A 90 7.30 0.70 -2.49
N ASP A 91 7.48 -0.02 -1.39
CA ASP A 91 6.87 -1.31 -1.14
C ASP A 91 5.46 -1.18 -0.54
N ILE A 92 4.59 -2.12 -0.88
CA ILE A 92 3.25 -2.26 -0.33
C ILE A 92 3.28 -3.44 0.63
N LEU A 93 3.10 -3.15 1.93
CA LEU A 93 2.99 -4.17 2.97
C LEU A 93 1.55 -4.22 3.48
N VAL A 94 1.10 -5.40 3.87
CA VAL A 94 -0.22 -5.65 4.45
C VAL A 94 -0.05 -6.40 5.76
N LEU A 95 -0.80 -5.98 6.78
CA LEU A 95 -1.12 -6.83 7.91
C LEU A 95 -2.50 -7.42 7.61
N PRO A 96 -2.58 -8.71 7.22
CA PRO A 96 -3.86 -9.33 6.94
C PRO A 96 -4.69 -9.28 8.21
N ASP A 97 -5.97 -8.93 8.09
CA ASP A 97 -6.88 -9.11 9.21
C ASP A 97 -6.97 -10.62 9.47
N SER A 98 -6.42 -11.07 10.59
CA SER A 98 -6.48 -12.47 11.00
C SER A 98 -7.89 -12.88 11.42
N GLY A 99 -8.87 -11.97 11.34
CA GLY A 99 -10.22 -12.23 11.80
C GLY A 99 -10.17 -12.50 13.29
N ASN A 100 -10.13 -11.46 14.12
CA ASN A 100 -10.72 -11.64 15.43
C ASN A 100 -12.21 -11.87 15.19
N ASP A 101 -12.60 -13.14 15.09
CA ASP A 101 -13.94 -13.62 15.38
C ASP A 101 -14.21 -13.30 16.86
N SER A 102 -14.44 -12.02 17.17
CA SER A 102 -15.13 -11.62 18.38
C SER A 102 -16.63 -11.84 18.16
N ASN A 103 -16.99 -13.11 18.00
CA ASN A 103 -18.30 -13.67 18.29
C ASN A 103 -18.09 -14.65 19.45
N LEU A 104 -17.90 -14.09 20.64
CA LEU A 104 -18.16 -14.73 21.92
C LEU A 104 -19.06 -13.80 22.73
#